data_AF-A0A920LNX1-F1
#
_entry.id   AF-A0A920LNX1-F1
#
_cell.length_a   1.000
_cell.length_b   1.000
_cell.length_c   1.000
_cell.angle_alpha   90.00
_cell.angle_beta   90.00
_cell.angle_gamma   90.00
#
_symmetry.space_group_name_H-M   'P 1'
#
loop_
_entity.id
_entity.type
_entity.pdbx_description
1 polymer ?
#
loop_
_entity_poly.entity_id
_entity_poly.type
_entity_poly.pdbx_seq_one_letter_code
_entity_poly.pdbx_strand_id
1 'polypeptide(L)'
;MASTANKGSRAPGRTALSGKAKQTIDAPDGGRVGLAITELSHLGKINLRGSEDILPGVKKHTGCKALPANNRTVTSASAPLSGWRPTSFWCCARPVKKQAFTAS
;
A
#
# COMPACT_ATOMS: atom_id res chain seq x y z
N MET A 1 19.86 -22.47 -19.72
CA MET A 1 18.83 -22.85 -18.73
C MET A 1 17.86 -21.69 -18.57
N ALA A 2 16.77 -21.69 -19.34
CA ALA A 2 15.70 -20.71 -19.19
C ALA A 2 14.76 -21.19 -18.08
N SER A 3 14.61 -20.41 -17.02
CA SER A 3 13.62 -20.68 -15.96
C SER A 3 12.22 -20.62 -16.58
N THR A 4 11.52 -21.75 -16.57
CA THR A 4 10.08 -21.80 -16.86
C THR A 4 9.37 -21.11 -15.71
N ALA A 5 9.19 -19.78 -15.82
CA ALA A 5 8.30 -19.04 -14.95
C ALA A 5 6.91 -19.67 -15.09
N ASN A 6 6.51 -20.44 -14.08
CA ASN A 6 5.22 -21.11 -14.02
C ASN A 6 4.14 -20.02 -14.09
N LYS A 7 3.56 -19.81 -15.28
CA LYS A 7 2.39 -18.94 -15.50
C LYS A 7 1.13 -19.63 -14.99
N GLY A 8 1.20 -20.24 -13.81
CA GLY A 8 0.03 -20.71 -13.10
C GLY A 8 -0.90 -19.52 -12.92
N SER A 9 -2.06 -19.54 -13.59
CA SER A 9 -3.06 -18.49 -13.52
C SER A 9 -3.37 -18.24 -12.04
N ARG A 10 -2.95 -17.08 -11.55
CA ARG A 10 -3.23 -16.73 -10.17
C ARG A 10 -4.74 -16.46 -10.07
N ALA A 11 -5.45 -17.23 -9.24
CA ALA A 11 -6.87 -16.98 -9.00
C ALA A 11 -7.09 -15.48 -8.66
N PRO A 12 -8.13 -14.83 -9.20
CA PRO A 12 -8.41 -13.43 -8.93
C PRO A 12 -8.40 -13.12 -7.43
N GLY A 13 -7.81 -11.99 -7.05
CA GLY A 13 -7.73 -11.55 -5.66
C GLY A 13 -6.61 -12.19 -4.82
N ARG A 14 -5.91 -13.23 -5.31
CA ARG A 14 -4.82 -13.83 -4.53
C ARG A 14 -3.65 -12.85 -4.36
N THR A 15 -3.11 -12.72 -3.14
CA THR A 15 -2.09 -11.75 -2.75
C THR A 15 -0.65 -12.23 -3.02
N ALA A 16 0.33 -11.32 -2.98
CA ALA A 16 1.72 -11.60 -3.33
C ALA A 16 2.33 -12.71 -2.48
N LEU A 17 1.97 -12.76 -1.20
CA LEU A 17 2.43 -13.74 -0.23
C LEU A 17 1.31 -14.72 0.17
N SER A 18 0.31 -14.94 -0.69
CA SER A 18 -0.79 -15.84 -0.40
C SER A 18 -0.31 -17.25 -0.02
N GLY A 19 -0.77 -17.74 1.13
CA GLY A 19 -0.39 -19.05 1.68
C GLY A 19 0.92 -19.04 2.46
N LYS A 20 1.61 -17.90 2.59
CA LYS A 20 2.72 -17.74 3.53
C LYS A 20 2.18 -17.39 4.91
N ALA A 21 2.62 -18.13 5.93
CA ALA A 21 2.29 -17.83 7.31
C ALA A 21 3.00 -16.54 7.77
N LYS A 22 2.43 -15.87 8.78
CA LYS A 22 3.11 -14.80 9.51
C LYS A 22 4.39 -15.37 10.12
N GLN A 23 5.47 -14.62 10.06
CA GLN A 23 6.75 -15.02 10.65
C GLN A 23 7.06 -14.10 11.81
N THR A 24 7.46 -14.72 12.91
CA THR A 24 7.94 -14.04 14.11
C THR A 24 9.34 -14.54 14.37
N ILE A 25 10.29 -13.64 14.57
CA ILE A 25 11.66 -13.95 14.96
C ILE A 25 11.85 -13.37 16.35
N ASP A 26 12.23 -14.24 17.28
CA ASP A 26 12.49 -13.85 18.66
C ASP A 26 13.75 -12.99 18.75
N ALA A 27 13.81 -12.13 19.77
CA ALA A 27 15.04 -11.40 20.05
C ALA A 27 16.16 -12.38 20.45
N PRO A 28 17.44 -12.09 20.12
CA PRO A 28 18.57 -12.98 20.43
C PRO A 28 18.73 -13.32 21.91
N ASP A 29 18.18 -12.49 22.79
CA ASP A 29 18.20 -12.61 24.25
C ASP A 29 16.98 -13.36 24.83
N GLY A 30 16.11 -13.90 23.98
CA GLY A 30 14.90 -14.61 24.40
C GLY A 30 13.81 -13.72 24.98
N GLY A 31 13.91 -12.40 24.77
CA GLY A 31 12.94 -11.41 25.23
C GLY A 31 11.66 -11.33 24.38
N ARG A 32 11.12 -10.12 24.24
CA ARG A 32 9.95 -9.85 23.38
C ARG A 32 10.27 -10.19 21.93
N VAL A 33 9.22 -10.39 21.11
CA VAL A 33 9.33 -10.52 19.65
C VAL A 33 10.27 -9.45 19.09
N GLY A 34 11.38 -9.89 18.47
CA GLY A 34 12.35 -9.00 17.86
C GLY A 34 11.89 -8.48 16.51
N LEU A 35 11.28 -9.34 15.69
CA LEU A 35 10.72 -8.98 14.38
C LEU A 35 9.44 -9.76 14.08
N ALA A 36 8.39 -9.05 13.66
CA ALA A 36 7.16 -9.66 13.13
C ALA A 36 6.97 -9.26 11.66
N ILE A 37 6.87 -10.24 10.78
CA ILE A 37 6.62 -10.06 9.34
C ILE A 37 5.18 -10.46 9.05
N THR A 38 4.39 -9.50 8.54
CA THR A 38 2.99 -9.70 8.19
C THR A 38 2.67 -9.12 6.82
N GLU A 39 1.80 -9.80 6.06
CA GLU A 39 1.30 -9.28 4.79
C GLU A 39 0.19 -8.26 5.02
N LEU A 40 0.33 -7.07 4.43
CA LEU A 40 -0.76 -6.12 4.26
C LEU A 40 -1.48 -6.39 2.93
N SER A 41 -2.51 -7.23 3.00
CA SER A 41 -3.25 -7.69 1.82
C SER A 41 -4.19 -6.61 1.24
N HIS A 42 -4.39 -6.68 -0.07
CA HIS A 42 -5.38 -5.88 -0.81
C HIS A 42 -5.28 -4.35 -0.66
N LEU A 43 -4.10 -3.82 -0.32
CA LEU A 43 -3.88 -2.37 -0.32
C LEU A 43 -4.06 -1.80 -1.74
N GLY A 44 -4.92 -0.80 -1.88
CA GLY A 44 -5.02 -0.01 -3.09
C GLY A 44 -3.81 0.90 -3.21
N LYS A 45 -3.11 0.86 -4.35
CA LYS A 45 -1.97 1.73 -4.66
C LYS A 45 -2.24 2.49 -5.94
N ILE A 46 -2.13 3.81 -5.88
CA ILE A 46 -2.27 4.69 -7.05
C ILE A 46 -0.97 5.48 -7.22
N ASN A 47 -0.38 5.36 -8.42
CA ASN A 47 0.79 6.14 -8.81
C ASN A 47 0.33 7.47 -9.40
N LEU A 48 0.72 8.57 -8.77
CA LEU A 48 0.44 9.93 -9.20
C LEU A 48 1.73 10.57 -9.73
N ARG A 49 1.60 11.29 -10.84
CA ARG A 49 2.68 12.08 -11.43
C ARG A 49 2.20 13.50 -11.66
N GLY A 50 3.06 14.46 -11.38
CA GLY A 50 2.77 15.88 -11.58
C GLY A 50 3.61 16.74 -10.65
N SER A 51 3.61 18.04 -10.90
CA SER A 51 4.27 19.03 -10.06
C SER A 51 3.30 19.53 -8.97
N GLU A 52 3.55 20.69 -8.37
CA GLU A 52 2.69 21.24 -7.31
C GLU A 52 1.25 21.55 -7.79
N ASP A 53 1.06 21.67 -9.10
CA ASP A 53 -0.21 21.88 -9.78
C ASP A 53 -1.26 20.77 -9.53
N ILE A 54 -0.84 19.55 -9.21
CA ILE A 54 -1.78 18.46 -8.90
C ILE A 54 -2.34 18.53 -7.48
N LEU A 55 -1.73 19.34 -6.59
CA LEU A 55 -2.07 19.38 -5.16
C LEU A 55 -3.56 19.65 -4.91
N PRO A 56 -4.26 20.57 -5.61
CA PRO A 56 -5.69 20.76 -5.42
C PRO A 56 -6.52 19.49 -5.66
N GLY A 57 -6.19 18.74 -6.72
CA GLY A 57 -6.85 17.47 -7.03
C GLY A 57 -6.53 16.39 -6.01
N VAL A 58 -5.26 16.26 -5.63
CA VAL A 58 -4.82 15.32 -4.58
C VAL A 58 -5.52 15.62 -3.26
N LYS A 59 -5.53 16.89 -2.82
CA LYS A 59 -6.20 17.32 -1.59
C LYS A 59 -7.69 17.00 -1.62
N LYS A 60 -8.38 17.25 -2.75
CA LYS A 60 -9.80 16.96 -2.92
C LYS A 60 -10.13 15.47 -2.73
N HIS A 61 -9.27 14.57 -3.20
CA HIS A 61 -9.56 13.13 -3.23
C HIS A 61 -8.91 12.31 -2.11
N THR A 62 -7.78 12.76 -1.56
CA THR A 62 -7.06 12.05 -0.50
C THR A 62 -7.12 12.75 0.86
N GLY A 63 -7.48 14.04 0.89
CA GLY A 63 -7.43 14.86 2.11
C GLY A 63 -6.01 15.28 2.53
N CYS A 64 -4.97 14.92 1.76
CA CYS A 64 -3.60 15.36 2.03
C CYS A 64 -3.47 16.87 1.75
N LYS A 65 -2.97 17.64 2.74
CA LYS A 65 -2.84 19.10 2.62
C LYS A 65 -1.61 19.55 1.84
N ALA A 66 -0.64 18.66 1.65
CA ALA A 66 0.62 18.93 0.97
C ALA A 66 1.11 17.68 0.22
N LEU A 67 1.91 17.89 -0.83
CA LEU A 67 2.67 16.81 -1.46
C LEU A 67 3.88 16.48 -0.57
N PRO A 68 4.21 15.19 -0.37
CA PRO A 68 5.36 14.79 0.40
C PRO A 68 6.66 15.16 -0.33
N ALA A 69 7.65 15.62 0.43
CA ALA A 69 9.02 15.72 -0.05
C ALA A 69 9.59 14.34 -0.43
N ASN A 70 10.73 14.33 -1.12
CA ASN A 70 11.38 13.10 -1.54
C ASN A 70 11.66 12.16 -0.35
N ASN A 71 11.31 10.88 -0.48
CA ASN A 71 11.41 9.85 0.56
C ASN A 71 10.65 10.18 1.87
N ARG A 72 9.66 11.08 1.83
CA ARG A 72 8.79 11.39 2.96
C ARG A 72 7.37 10.90 2.71
N THR A 73 6.61 10.76 3.78
CA THR A 73 5.18 10.39 3.74
C THR A 73 4.38 11.45 4.48
N VAL A 74 3.28 11.89 3.89
CA VAL A 74 2.28 12.76 4.51
C VAL A 74 1.02 11.91 4.70
N THR A 75 0.53 11.87 5.93
CA THR A 75 -0.65 11.06 6.28
C THR A 75 -1.85 11.97 6.45
N SER A 76 -2.92 11.73 5.68
CA SER A 76 -4.26 12.20 6.02
C SER A 76 -5.03 11.08 6.73
N ALA A 77 -6.14 11.42 7.39
CA ALA A 77 -6.97 10.48 8.15
C ALA A 77 -7.43 9.23 7.35
N SER A 78 -7.44 9.29 6.02
CA SER A 78 -7.96 8.21 5.16
C SER A 78 -6.93 7.54 4.25
N ALA A 79 -5.81 8.20 3.91
CA ALA A 79 -4.79 7.62 3.03
C ALA A 79 -3.40 8.27 3.20
N PRO A 80 -2.34 7.51 3.48
CA PRO A 80 -0.96 7.99 3.35
C PRO A 80 -0.57 8.23 1.89
N LEU A 81 0.14 9.35 1.66
CA LEU A 81 0.77 9.73 0.40
C LEU A 81 2.30 9.77 0.60
N SER A 82 3.03 8.98 -0.18
CA SER A 82 4.50 8.90 -0.11
C SER A 82 5.16 9.47 -1.36
N GLY A 83 6.24 10.24 -1.18
CA GLY A 83 7.01 10.85 -2.26
C GLY A 83 8.23 10.00 -2.61
N TRP A 84 8.41 9.71 -3.90
CA TRP A 84 9.57 8.96 -4.41
C TRP A 84 10.52 9.83 -5.25
N ARG A 85 9.99 10.85 -5.93
CA ARG A 85 10.73 11.91 -6.64
C ARG A 85 9.93 13.21 -6.55
N PRO A 86 10.51 14.38 -6.86
CA PRO A 86 9.79 15.66 -6.78
C PRO A 86 8.45 15.69 -7.52
N THR A 87 8.29 14.88 -8.56
CA THR A 87 7.06 14.81 -9.37
C THR A 87 6.39 13.43 -9.37
N SER A 88 6.74 12.55 -8.43
CA SER A 88 6.25 11.17 -8.39
C SER A 88 5.86 10.74 -6.98
N PHE A 89 4.58 10.36 -6.83
CA PHE A 89 3.96 10.11 -5.54
C PHE A 89 3.10 8.85 -5.58
N TRP A 90 3.05 8.10 -4.47
CA TRP A 90 2.20 6.92 -4.32
C TRP A 90 1.19 7.12 -3.20
N CYS A 91 -0.09 6.97 -3.52
CA CYS A 91 -1.16 6.96 -2.53
C CYS A 91 -1.49 5.50 -2.17
N CYS A 92 -1.45 5.17 -0.88
CA CYS A 92 -1.82 3.85 -0.38
C CYS A 92 -3.06 3.97 0.49
N ALA A 93 -4.14 3.25 0.15
CA ALA A 93 -5.36 3.26 0.94
C ALA A 93 -5.86 1.84 1.18
N ARG A 94 -6.50 1.62 2.33
CA ARG A 94 -7.26 0.38 2.54
C ARG A 94 -8.49 0.40 1.64
N PRO A 95 -8.87 -0.72 1.04
CA PRO A 95 -10.08 -0.78 0.24
C PRO A 95 -11.28 -0.47 1.14
N VAL A 96 -12.15 0.42 0.67
CA VAL A 96 -13.41 0.72 1.35
C VAL A 96 -14.30 -0.52 1.22
N LYS A 97 -14.81 -1.04 2.33
CA LYS A 97 -15.86 -2.08 2.27
C LYS A 97 -17.05 -1.46 1.54
N LYS A 98 -17.43 -1.99 0.38
CA LYS A 98 -18.71 -1.65 -0.24
C LYS A 98 -19.81 -1.95 0.80
N GLN A 99 -20.56 -0.94 1.24
CA GLN A 99 -21.88 -1.17 1.80
C GLN A 99 -22.70 -1.82 0.67
N ALA A 100 -23.21 -3.02 0.92
CA ALA A 100 -24.13 -3.66 0.00
C ALA A 100 -25.37 -2.77 -0.10
N PHE A 101 -25.57 -2.13 -1.26
CA PHE A 101 -26.85 -1.56 -1.60
C PHE A 101 -27.80 -2.75 -1.82
N THR A 102 -28.60 -3.07 -0.80
CA THR A 102 -29.83 -3.83 -0.98
C THR A 102 -30.80 -2.95 -1.75
N ALA A 103 -30.98 -3.22 -3.04
CA ALA A 103 -32.12 -2.70 -3.79
C ALA A 103 -33.40 -3.22 -3.13
N SER A 104 -34.26 -2.30 -2.70
CA SER A 104 -35.66 -2.60 -2.32
C SER A 104 -36.55 -2.50 -3.55
#